data_AF-A0A9D9WZ66-F1
#
_entry.id   AF-A0A9D9WZ66-F1
#
_cell.length_a   1.000
_cell.length_b   1.000
_cell.length_c   1.000
_cell.angle_alpha   90.00
_cell.angle_beta   90.00
_cell.angle_gamma   90.00
#
_symmetry.space_group_name_H-M   'P 1'
#
loop_
_entity.id
_entity.type
_entity.pdbx_description
1 polymer ?
#
loop_
_entity_poly.entity_id
_entity_poly.type
_entity_poly.pdbx_seq_one_letter_code
_entity_poly.pdbx_strand_id
1 'polypeptide(L)'
;MSTSAQDYIAAFKRGEAFVPPSKGVFINGQPDESALKLLERELPEGDPRVRENIVKLLVDMGRTSDSLTPKGADVLRHPRILEILAGPGLAKPDLGREAAIEALRKLATAPDLARFDGAFTNALADEPTTEGFLLVAKAKARKASDLLERLIKLPKWQNNEAAFIARGALGSKEDEDRFLAVAAAATTGEALAKALSPLALMGTPRSLKVIAERLRSPLTIEISGHMPGKSEKSVRLNVLDALLYNFPDQPVLYPNNINRDEDYRAAERFCTDTLGVVYKDPPPPFFKFRNSPPQPMRQ
;
A
#
# COMPACT_ATOMS: atom_id res chain seq x y z
N MET A 1 -25.24 20.56 12.86
CA MET A 1 -24.09 21.25 13.46
C MET A 1 -22.83 20.70 12.80
N SER A 2 -21.88 21.56 12.41
CA SER A 2 -20.59 21.13 11.85
C SER A 2 -19.69 20.64 12.99
N THR A 3 -19.17 19.42 12.88
CA THR A 3 -18.21 18.86 13.85
C THR A 3 -16.85 19.54 13.63
N SER A 4 -16.33 20.25 14.64
CA SER A 4 -14.98 20.82 14.57
C SER A 4 -13.91 19.75 14.86
N ALA A 5 -12.63 20.06 14.59
CA ALA A 5 -11.53 19.17 14.98
C ALA A 5 -11.46 18.98 16.52
N GLN A 6 -11.79 20.01 17.30
CA GLN A 6 -11.91 19.91 18.76
C GLN A 6 -12.99 18.89 19.16
N ASP A 7 -14.14 18.88 18.47
CA ASP A 7 -15.23 17.95 18.77
C ASP A 7 -14.81 16.50 18.49
N TYR A 8 -14.10 16.25 17.39
CA TYR A 8 -13.51 14.93 17.09
C TYR A 8 -12.53 14.48 18.17
N ILE A 9 -11.57 15.34 18.56
CA ILE A 9 -10.59 15.01 19.61
C ILE A 9 -11.30 14.71 20.94
N ALA A 10 -12.30 15.52 21.31
CA ALA A 10 -13.08 15.30 22.51
C ALA A 10 -13.85 13.97 22.48
N ALA A 11 -14.42 13.60 21.32
CA ALA A 11 -15.08 12.31 21.11
C ALA A 11 -14.10 11.14 21.24
N PHE A 12 -12.93 11.23 20.63
CA PHE A 12 -11.90 10.19 20.72
C PHE A 12 -11.41 10.00 22.15
N LYS A 13 -11.25 11.08 22.92
CA LYS A 13 -10.91 11.04 24.35
C LYS A 13 -11.99 10.37 25.22
N ARG A 14 -13.25 10.40 24.78
CA ARG A 14 -14.35 9.62 25.40
C ARG A 14 -14.39 8.15 24.94
N GLY A 15 -13.50 7.74 24.04
CA GLY A 15 -13.42 6.39 23.50
C GLY A 15 -14.28 6.15 22.26
N GLU A 16 -14.85 7.20 21.65
CA GLU A 16 -15.58 7.07 20.40
C GLU A 16 -14.61 6.81 19.24
N ALA A 17 -14.96 5.87 18.36
CA ALA A 17 -14.17 5.60 17.16
C ALA A 17 -14.50 6.62 16.06
N PHE A 18 -13.51 6.95 15.22
CA PHE A 18 -13.77 7.72 14.01
C PHE A 18 -14.65 6.91 13.04
N VAL A 19 -15.72 7.54 12.57
CA VAL A 19 -16.62 7.01 11.54
C VAL A 19 -16.69 8.02 10.40
N PRO A 20 -16.27 7.66 9.18
CA PRO A 20 -16.40 8.50 8.00
C PRO A 20 -17.86 8.92 7.73
N PRO A 21 -18.10 10.08 7.10
CA PRO A 21 -17.10 11.01 6.59
C PRO A 21 -16.63 12.04 7.63
N SER A 22 -15.46 12.61 7.39
CA SER A 22 -14.96 13.80 8.08
C SER A 22 -15.85 15.00 7.73
N LYS A 23 -16.55 15.56 8.71
CA LYS A 23 -17.46 16.71 8.52
C LYS A 23 -16.92 17.91 9.30
N GLY A 24 -17.11 19.12 8.78
CA GLY A 24 -16.77 20.36 9.49
C GLY A 24 -15.28 20.66 9.66
N VAL A 25 -14.41 19.88 9.01
CA VAL A 25 -12.94 20.07 8.97
C VAL A 25 -12.45 20.47 7.57
N PHE A 26 -13.32 21.10 6.78
CA PHE A 26 -13.04 21.56 5.42
C PHE A 26 -13.48 23.00 5.22
N ILE A 27 -12.71 23.74 4.44
CA ILE A 27 -13.02 25.07 3.94
C ILE A 27 -12.86 25.05 2.42
N ASN A 28 -13.92 25.39 1.68
CA ASN A 28 -13.94 25.40 0.21
C ASN A 28 -13.49 24.06 -0.43
N GLY A 29 -13.87 22.93 0.18
CA GLY A 29 -13.52 21.59 -0.30
C GLY A 29 -12.07 21.15 -0.04
N GLN A 30 -11.29 21.95 0.69
CA GLN A 30 -9.93 21.60 1.13
C GLN A 30 -9.90 21.41 2.66
N PRO A 31 -8.99 20.57 3.19
CA PRO A 31 -8.78 20.45 4.62
C PRO A 31 -8.57 21.82 5.29
N ASP A 32 -9.25 22.07 6.40
CA ASP A 32 -9.07 23.31 7.17
C ASP A 32 -7.68 23.31 7.85
N GLU A 33 -6.85 24.30 7.54
CA GLU A 33 -5.51 24.46 8.13
C GLU A 33 -5.52 24.64 9.65
N SER A 34 -6.57 25.25 10.20
CA SER A 34 -6.71 25.38 11.66
C SER A 34 -7.00 24.01 12.30
N ALA A 35 -7.82 23.19 11.64
CA ALA A 35 -8.07 21.81 12.03
C ALA A 35 -6.78 20.97 11.95
N LEU A 36 -6.03 21.07 10.85
CA LEU A 36 -4.78 20.34 10.67
C LEU A 36 -3.74 20.68 11.76
N LYS A 37 -3.54 21.96 12.08
CA LYS A 37 -2.64 22.39 13.17
C LYS A 37 -3.05 21.83 14.54
N LEU A 38 -4.35 21.74 14.79
CA LEU A 38 -4.84 21.18 16.04
C LEU A 38 -4.56 19.67 16.12
N LEU A 39 -4.88 18.93 15.06
CA LEU A 39 -4.65 17.48 14.98
C LEU A 39 -3.15 17.14 15.07
N GLU A 40 -2.31 17.92 14.40
CA GLU A 40 -0.86 17.83 14.47
C GLU A 40 -0.32 17.98 15.90
N ARG A 41 -0.82 18.97 16.65
CA ARG A 41 -0.42 19.20 18.04
C ARG A 41 -0.91 18.11 18.99
N GLU A 42 -2.07 17.52 18.72
CA GLU A 42 -2.64 16.46 19.56
C GLU A 42 -1.97 15.11 19.32
N LEU A 43 -1.50 14.82 18.10
CA LEU A 43 -0.87 13.55 17.73
C LEU A 43 0.31 13.12 18.62
N PRO A 44 1.28 13.96 19.01
CA PRO A 44 2.36 13.52 19.88
C PRO A 44 1.91 13.33 21.33
N GLU A 45 0.87 14.02 21.79
CA GLU A 45 0.46 14.02 23.20
C GLU A 45 -0.61 12.97 23.53
N GLY A 46 -1.52 12.71 22.60
CA GLY A 46 -2.68 11.85 22.83
C GLY A 46 -2.34 10.41 23.20
N ASP A 47 -3.30 9.73 23.84
CA ASP A 47 -3.23 8.30 24.11
C ASP A 47 -3.31 7.48 22.80
N PRO A 48 -2.81 6.22 22.78
CA PRO A 48 -2.72 5.41 21.56
C PRO A 48 -3.99 5.37 20.70
N ARG A 49 -5.16 5.17 21.33
CA ARG A 49 -6.46 5.11 20.62
C ARG A 49 -6.89 6.47 20.08
N VAL A 50 -6.56 7.57 20.75
CA VAL A 50 -6.86 8.92 20.27
C VAL A 50 -6.01 9.20 19.03
N ARG A 51 -4.71 8.88 19.10
CA ARG A 51 -3.78 9.04 17.98
C ARG A 51 -4.22 8.23 16.76
N GLU A 52 -4.60 6.96 16.93
CA GLU A 52 -5.12 6.11 15.87
C GLU A 52 -6.34 6.75 15.17
N ASN A 53 -7.30 7.27 15.93
CA ASN A 53 -8.49 7.91 15.37
C ASN A 53 -8.18 9.26 14.68
N ILE A 54 -7.20 10.02 15.19
CA ILE A 54 -6.72 11.22 14.50
C ILE A 54 -6.10 10.86 13.15
N VAL A 55 -5.30 9.80 13.07
CA VAL A 55 -4.74 9.33 11.79
C VAL A 55 -5.85 8.94 10.82
N LYS A 56 -6.87 8.19 11.27
CA LYS A 56 -8.02 7.81 10.42
C LYS A 56 -8.78 9.03 9.90
N LEU A 57 -8.98 10.04 10.76
CA LEU A 57 -9.58 11.32 10.38
C LEU A 57 -8.75 12.04 9.32
N LEU A 58 -7.43 12.17 9.53
CA LEU A 58 -6.51 12.78 8.56
C LEU A 58 -6.52 12.07 7.21
N VAL A 59 -6.55 10.74 7.20
CA VAL A 59 -6.63 9.93 5.98
C VAL A 59 -7.94 10.20 5.22
N ASP A 60 -9.07 10.23 5.92
CA ASP A 60 -10.37 10.53 5.31
C ASP A 60 -10.43 11.98 4.78
N MET A 61 -9.85 12.94 5.50
CA MET A 61 -9.72 14.32 5.04
C MET A 61 -8.93 14.39 3.72
N GLY A 62 -7.78 13.71 3.67
CA GLY A 62 -6.93 13.68 2.49
C GLY A 62 -7.61 13.05 1.29
N ARG A 63 -8.26 11.89 1.45
CA ARG A 63 -9.02 11.20 0.39
C ARG A 63 -10.17 12.04 -0.13
N THR A 64 -10.96 12.63 0.75
CA THR A 64 -12.12 13.46 0.37
C THR A 64 -11.70 14.68 -0.44
N SER A 65 -10.52 15.24 -0.17
CA SER A 65 -9.97 16.39 -0.89
C SER A 65 -9.29 16.04 -2.22
N ASP A 66 -9.03 14.75 -2.49
CA ASP A 66 -8.26 14.33 -3.66
C ASP A 66 -9.14 14.19 -4.91
N SER A 67 -8.77 14.90 -5.98
CA SER A 67 -9.48 14.88 -7.27
C SER A 67 -9.52 13.53 -8.01
N LEU A 68 -8.67 12.57 -7.62
CA LEU A 68 -8.65 11.22 -8.19
C LEU A 68 -9.57 10.24 -7.45
N THR A 69 -9.97 10.55 -6.21
CA THR A 69 -10.86 9.67 -5.44
C THR A 69 -12.22 9.46 -6.10
N PRO A 70 -12.89 10.49 -6.66
CA PRO A 70 -14.08 10.28 -7.48
C PRO A 70 -13.88 9.42 -8.73
N LYS A 71 -12.62 9.23 -9.17
CA LYS A 71 -12.25 8.36 -10.30
C LYS A 71 -11.88 6.93 -9.84
N GLY A 72 -12.12 6.61 -8.58
CA GLY A 72 -11.84 5.30 -7.98
C GLY A 72 -10.41 5.11 -7.47
N ALA A 73 -9.58 6.17 -7.45
CA ALA A 73 -8.28 6.09 -6.79
C ALA A 73 -8.43 6.15 -5.27
N ASP A 74 -7.67 5.32 -4.59
CA ASP A 74 -7.50 5.32 -3.14
C ASP A 74 -6.08 5.80 -2.82
N VAL A 75 -5.91 7.11 -2.79
CA VAL A 75 -4.60 7.76 -2.70
C VAL A 75 -4.63 8.91 -1.69
N LEU A 76 -3.48 9.15 -1.05
CA LEU A 76 -3.24 10.27 -0.15
C LEU A 76 -2.09 11.12 -0.69
N ARG A 77 -2.41 12.30 -1.23
CA ARG A 77 -1.42 13.22 -1.83
C ARG A 77 -1.39 14.60 -1.18
N HIS A 78 -2.26 14.87 -0.21
CA HIS A 78 -2.34 16.19 0.43
C HIS A 78 -1.03 16.48 1.21
N PRO A 79 -0.22 17.47 0.78
CA PRO A 79 1.16 17.60 1.27
C PRO A 79 1.27 17.81 2.77
N ARG A 80 0.35 18.59 3.36
CA ARG A 80 0.33 18.87 4.79
C ARG A 80 -0.08 17.66 5.64
N ILE A 81 -1.00 16.83 5.13
CA ILE A 81 -1.45 15.64 5.85
C ILE A 81 -0.31 14.60 5.85
N LEU A 82 0.38 14.43 4.72
CA LEU A 82 1.54 13.55 4.65
C LEU A 82 2.65 13.97 5.62
N GLU A 83 2.89 15.27 5.77
CA GLU A 83 3.87 15.79 6.74
C GLU A 83 3.45 15.49 8.19
N ILE A 84 2.18 15.68 8.54
CA ILE A 84 1.65 15.36 9.86
C ILE A 84 1.78 13.86 10.14
N LEU A 85 1.46 12.99 9.18
CA LEU A 85 1.57 11.54 9.33
C LEU A 85 3.04 11.07 9.44
N ALA A 86 3.94 11.65 8.64
CA ALA A 86 5.36 11.27 8.62
C ALA A 86 6.18 11.85 9.78
N GLY A 87 5.73 12.94 10.40
CA GLY A 87 6.34 13.53 11.59
C GLY A 87 5.58 13.12 12.87
N PRO A 88 4.65 13.96 13.36
CA PRO A 88 3.88 13.68 14.58
C PRO A 88 3.17 12.31 14.63
N GLY A 89 2.71 11.80 13.49
CA GLY A 89 2.11 10.47 13.40
C GLY A 89 3.06 9.35 13.82
N LEU A 90 4.37 9.52 13.65
CA LEU A 90 5.40 8.53 14.00
C LEU A 90 6.01 8.73 15.39
N ALA A 91 5.56 9.73 16.16
CA ALA A 91 6.25 10.20 17.37
C ALA A 91 6.39 9.17 18.51
N LYS A 92 5.41 8.28 18.71
CA LYS A 92 5.49 7.20 19.74
C LYS A 92 5.13 5.84 19.16
N PRO A 93 5.76 4.74 19.62
CA PRO A 93 5.52 3.39 19.13
C PRO A 93 4.22 2.78 19.68
N ASP A 94 3.09 3.20 19.13
CA ASP A 94 1.76 2.70 19.52
C ASP A 94 0.82 2.61 18.30
N LEU A 95 -0.48 2.39 18.57
CA LEU A 95 -1.55 2.28 17.56
C LEU A 95 -1.60 3.47 16.58
N GLY A 96 -1.27 4.68 17.03
CA GLY A 96 -1.21 5.87 16.18
C GLY A 96 -0.09 5.78 15.15
N ARG A 97 1.10 5.30 15.57
CA ARG A 97 2.22 5.06 14.64
C ARG A 97 1.90 3.93 13.67
N GLU A 98 1.31 2.83 14.14
CA GLU A 98 0.93 1.71 13.26
C GLU A 98 -0.05 2.17 12.17
N ALA A 99 -1.09 2.91 12.54
CA ALA A 99 -2.05 3.48 11.59
C ALA A 99 -1.38 4.46 10.61
N ALA A 100 -0.45 5.30 11.08
CA ALA A 100 0.26 6.25 10.23
C ALA A 100 1.17 5.53 9.22
N ILE A 101 1.92 4.52 9.66
CA ILE A 101 2.75 3.69 8.78
C ILE A 101 1.88 3.00 7.74
N GLU A 102 0.77 2.38 8.15
CA GLU A 102 -0.13 1.69 7.22
C GLU A 102 -0.69 2.65 6.16
N ALA A 103 -1.17 3.83 6.57
CA ALA A 103 -1.70 4.83 5.66
C ALA A 103 -0.63 5.33 4.68
N LEU A 104 0.56 5.69 5.16
CA LEU A 104 1.66 6.14 4.31
C LEU A 104 2.07 5.05 3.32
N ARG A 105 2.16 3.79 3.77
CA ARG A 105 2.56 2.67 2.92
C ARG A 105 1.55 2.38 1.81
N LYS A 106 0.27 2.38 2.13
CA LYS A 106 -0.80 1.94 1.21
C LYS A 106 -1.29 3.05 0.30
N LEU A 107 -1.29 4.30 0.76
CA LEU A 107 -2.02 5.40 0.10
C LEU A 107 -1.11 6.43 -0.54
N ALA A 108 0.14 6.58 -0.11
CA ALA A 108 1.06 7.57 -0.67
C ALA A 108 1.93 6.98 -1.78
N THR A 109 2.39 7.83 -2.70
CA THR A 109 3.37 7.43 -3.72
C THR A 109 4.79 7.47 -3.15
N ALA A 110 5.73 6.70 -3.72
CA ALA A 110 7.13 6.77 -3.29
C ALA A 110 7.73 8.19 -3.45
N PRO A 111 7.49 8.93 -4.55
CA PRO A 111 7.92 10.32 -4.67
C PRO A 111 7.42 11.24 -3.57
N ASP A 112 6.14 11.12 -3.17
CA ASP A 112 5.56 11.96 -2.10
C ASP A 112 6.19 11.71 -0.72
N LEU A 113 6.65 10.48 -0.50
CA LEU A 113 7.27 10.03 0.74
C LEU A 113 8.78 10.32 0.80
N ALA A 114 9.48 10.38 -0.33
CA ALA A 114 10.93 10.48 -0.39
C ALA A 114 11.51 11.67 0.39
N ARG A 115 10.76 12.78 0.48
CA ARG A 115 11.17 13.99 1.24
C ARG A 115 11.25 13.78 2.76
N PHE A 116 10.65 12.71 3.30
CA PHE A 116 10.63 12.38 4.72
C PHE A 116 11.63 11.27 5.11
N ASP A 117 12.62 10.98 4.26
CA ASP A 117 13.68 9.98 4.47
C ASP A 117 14.24 9.96 5.91
N GLY A 118 14.58 11.14 6.44
CA GLY A 118 15.11 11.26 7.80
C GLY A 118 14.10 10.85 8.89
N ALA A 119 12.83 11.20 8.75
CA ALA A 119 11.79 10.85 9.72
C ALA A 119 11.55 9.34 9.76
N PHE A 120 11.51 8.68 8.60
CA PHE A 120 11.35 7.23 8.53
C PHE A 120 12.57 6.47 9.07
N THR A 121 13.77 6.99 8.78
CA THR A 121 15.02 6.42 9.32
C THR A 121 15.04 6.51 10.85
N ASN A 122 14.69 7.67 11.42
CA ASN A 122 14.64 7.85 12.87
C ASN A 122 13.56 6.97 13.52
N ALA A 123 12.35 6.96 12.98
CA ALA A 123 11.28 6.12 13.49
C ALA A 123 11.64 4.61 13.48
N LEU A 124 12.36 4.15 12.44
CA LEU A 124 12.87 2.79 12.39
C LEU A 124 13.99 2.55 13.41
N ALA A 125 14.86 3.53 13.64
CA ALA A 125 15.95 3.44 14.62
C ALA A 125 15.43 3.36 16.06
N ASP A 126 14.43 4.19 16.37
CA ASP A 126 13.89 4.34 17.72
C ASP A 126 13.16 3.07 18.19
N GLU A 127 12.33 2.48 17.32
CA GLU A 127 11.67 1.21 17.61
C GLU A 127 11.48 0.45 16.28
N PRO A 128 12.37 -0.50 15.95
CA PRO A 128 12.29 -1.24 14.72
C PRO A 128 11.08 -2.19 14.69
N THR A 129 10.33 -2.16 13.60
CA THR A 129 9.16 -3.03 13.35
C THR A 129 9.15 -3.51 11.90
N THR A 130 8.50 -4.65 11.63
CA THR A 130 8.26 -5.15 10.26
C THR A 130 7.67 -4.05 9.36
N GLU A 131 6.67 -3.34 9.88
CA GLU A 131 6.00 -2.25 9.17
C GLU A 131 6.93 -1.05 8.92
N GLY A 132 7.82 -0.74 9.86
CA GLY A 132 8.85 0.30 9.71
C GLY A 132 9.84 -0.02 8.58
N PHE A 133 10.30 -1.28 8.47
CA PHE A 133 11.15 -1.71 7.35
C PHE A 133 10.46 -1.50 6.00
N LEU A 134 9.18 -1.89 5.92
CA LEU A 134 8.42 -1.78 4.68
C LEU A 134 8.07 -0.32 4.33
N LEU A 135 7.93 0.57 5.32
CA LEU A 135 7.82 2.01 5.07
C LEU A 135 9.12 2.58 4.50
N VAL A 136 10.27 2.20 5.05
CA VAL A 136 11.59 2.56 4.50
C VAL A 136 11.74 2.07 3.06
N ALA A 137 11.32 0.83 2.78
CA ALA A 137 11.31 0.25 1.44
C ALA A 137 10.45 1.06 0.46
N LYS A 138 9.21 1.38 0.88
CA LYS A 138 8.24 2.14 0.10
C LYS A 138 8.73 3.56 -0.21
N ALA A 139 9.28 4.26 0.79
CA ALA A 139 9.75 5.63 0.66
C ALA A 139 11.12 5.76 -0.03
N LYS A 140 11.84 4.65 -0.25
CA LYS A 140 13.24 4.64 -0.69
C LYS A 140 14.13 5.49 0.22
N ALA A 141 13.94 5.37 1.53
CA ALA A 141 14.64 6.14 2.55
C ALA A 141 16.14 5.74 2.62
N ARG A 142 16.97 6.37 1.78
CA ARG A 142 18.38 6.00 1.57
C ARG A 142 19.22 6.19 2.83
N LYS A 143 18.87 7.13 3.71
CA LYS A 143 19.56 7.36 4.98
C LYS A 143 19.48 6.15 5.92
N ALA A 144 18.51 5.26 5.72
CA ALA A 144 18.37 4.06 6.54
C ALA A 144 19.37 2.94 6.20
N SER A 145 20.14 3.04 5.10
CA SER A 145 20.99 1.93 4.62
C SER A 145 21.93 1.37 5.70
N ASP A 146 22.70 2.22 6.37
CA ASP A 146 23.63 1.79 7.45
C ASP A 146 22.90 1.26 8.70
N LEU A 147 21.70 1.77 8.96
CA LEU A 147 20.85 1.27 10.03
C LEU A 147 20.35 -0.14 9.70
N LEU A 148 19.89 -0.39 8.47
CA LEU A 148 19.42 -1.71 8.03
C LEU A 148 20.53 -2.77 8.14
N GLU A 149 21.74 -2.45 7.69
CA GLU A 149 22.90 -3.35 7.78
C GLU A 149 23.23 -3.75 9.22
N ARG A 150 23.00 -2.85 10.18
CA ARG A 150 23.16 -3.16 11.60
C ARG A 150 21.98 -3.98 12.13
N LEU A 151 20.75 -3.58 11.81
CA LEU A 151 19.55 -4.24 12.32
C LEU A 151 19.44 -5.69 11.85
N ILE A 152 19.75 -6.00 10.58
CA ILE A 152 19.66 -7.36 10.03
C ILE A 152 20.61 -8.34 10.73
N LYS A 153 21.71 -7.87 11.33
CA LYS A 153 22.64 -8.71 12.10
C LYS A 153 22.11 -9.07 13.49
N LEU A 154 21.06 -8.41 13.95
CA LEU A 154 20.46 -8.71 15.25
C LEU A 154 19.59 -9.98 15.13
N PRO A 155 19.63 -10.88 16.14
CA PRO A 155 18.85 -12.13 16.11
C PRO A 155 17.35 -11.95 15.85
N LYS A 156 16.77 -10.84 16.31
CA LYS A 156 15.36 -10.49 16.10
C LYS A 156 15.01 -10.29 14.62
N TRP A 157 15.94 -9.80 13.80
CA TRP A 157 15.68 -9.35 12.43
C TRP A 157 16.40 -10.15 11.34
N GLN A 158 17.38 -10.98 11.71
CA GLN A 158 18.17 -11.78 10.75
C GLN A 158 17.34 -12.71 9.85
N ASN A 159 16.13 -13.07 10.28
CA ASN A 159 15.20 -13.90 9.50
C ASN A 159 13.91 -13.15 9.10
N ASN A 160 13.85 -11.84 9.32
CA ASN A 160 12.67 -11.04 8.99
C ASN A 160 12.71 -10.61 7.52
N GLU A 161 11.79 -11.17 6.72
CA GLU A 161 11.69 -10.90 5.28
C GLU A 161 11.60 -9.39 4.96
N ALA A 162 10.91 -8.60 5.79
CA ALA A 162 10.75 -7.17 5.56
C ALA A 162 12.08 -6.39 5.62
N ALA A 163 13.03 -6.84 6.44
CA ALA A 163 14.33 -6.21 6.52
C ALA A 163 15.13 -6.42 5.21
N PHE A 164 15.05 -7.62 4.62
CA PHE A 164 15.65 -7.91 3.31
C PHE A 164 14.93 -7.20 2.17
N ILE A 165 13.60 -7.05 2.25
CA ILE A 165 12.81 -6.24 1.31
C ILE A 165 13.27 -4.77 1.35
N ALA A 166 13.46 -4.21 2.54
CA ALA A 166 13.96 -2.84 2.69
C ALA A 166 15.36 -2.70 2.10
N ARG A 167 16.26 -3.64 2.38
CA ARG A 167 17.62 -3.63 1.84
C ARG A 167 17.65 -3.76 0.31
N GLY A 168 16.82 -4.64 -0.27
CA GLY A 168 16.62 -4.76 -1.71
C GLY A 168 16.07 -3.48 -2.34
N ALA A 169 15.08 -2.85 -1.72
CA ALA A 169 14.51 -1.58 -2.14
C ALA A 169 15.53 -0.42 -2.15
N LEU A 170 16.57 -0.48 -1.32
CA LEU A 170 17.66 0.50 -1.26
C LEU A 170 18.87 0.13 -2.13
N GLY A 171 18.81 -0.97 -2.89
CA GLY A 171 19.78 -1.30 -3.94
C GLY A 171 20.61 -2.56 -3.72
N SER A 172 20.30 -3.39 -2.71
CA SER A 172 20.93 -4.71 -2.59
C SER A 172 20.44 -5.65 -3.69
N LYS A 173 21.34 -5.89 -4.67
CA LYS A 173 21.08 -6.81 -5.79
C LYS A 173 20.87 -8.24 -5.33
N GLU A 174 21.63 -8.69 -4.32
CA GLU A 174 21.53 -10.06 -3.80
C GLU A 174 20.12 -10.34 -3.27
N ASP A 175 19.57 -9.42 -2.47
CA ASP A 175 18.21 -9.59 -1.95
C ASP A 175 17.20 -9.52 -3.07
N GLU A 176 17.29 -8.53 -3.95
CA GLU A 176 16.37 -8.39 -5.08
C GLU A 176 16.36 -9.66 -5.95
N ASP A 177 17.54 -10.16 -6.33
CA ASP A 177 17.71 -11.34 -7.17
C ASP A 177 17.14 -12.60 -6.51
N ARG A 178 17.25 -12.72 -5.18
CA ARG A 178 16.62 -13.82 -4.42
C ARG A 178 15.11 -13.86 -4.63
N PHE A 179 14.40 -12.73 -4.52
CA PHE A 179 12.94 -12.73 -4.70
C PHE A 179 12.53 -12.79 -6.18
N LEU A 180 13.33 -12.21 -7.08
CA LEU A 180 13.13 -12.36 -8.53
C LEU A 180 13.21 -13.84 -8.95
N ALA A 181 14.16 -14.60 -8.41
CA ALA A 181 14.30 -16.03 -8.69
C ALA A 181 13.05 -16.82 -8.24
N VAL A 182 12.47 -16.49 -7.08
CA VAL A 182 11.22 -17.12 -6.60
C VAL A 182 10.06 -16.83 -7.54
N ALA A 183 9.92 -15.59 -8.02
CA ALA A 183 8.88 -15.22 -8.97
C ALA A 183 9.09 -15.84 -10.38
N ALA A 184 10.34 -16.09 -10.78
CA ALA A 184 10.66 -16.77 -12.02
C ALA A 184 10.34 -18.28 -11.96
N ALA A 185 10.55 -18.91 -10.80
CA ALA A 185 10.31 -20.34 -10.58
C ALA A 185 8.83 -20.69 -10.30
N ALA A 186 7.97 -19.69 -10.08
CA ALA A 186 6.56 -19.92 -9.78
C ALA A 186 5.78 -20.44 -11.00
N THR A 187 5.28 -21.66 -10.91
CA THR A 187 4.53 -22.35 -11.99
C THR A 187 3.03 -22.39 -11.77
N THR A 188 2.54 -22.16 -10.55
CA THR A 188 1.11 -22.08 -10.23
C THR A 188 0.67 -20.64 -9.96
N GLY A 189 -0.64 -20.38 -10.05
CA GLY A 189 -1.16 -19.05 -9.77
C GLY A 189 -0.95 -18.61 -8.33
N GLU A 190 -1.11 -19.52 -7.36
CA GLU A 190 -0.89 -19.28 -5.94
C GLU A 190 0.58 -18.96 -5.64
N ALA A 191 1.49 -19.76 -6.19
CA ALA A 191 2.93 -19.55 -6.04
C ALA A 191 3.34 -18.21 -6.64
N LEU A 192 2.81 -17.86 -7.82
CA LEU A 192 3.12 -16.60 -8.48
C LEU A 192 2.58 -15.43 -7.65
N ALA A 193 1.31 -15.45 -7.26
CA ALA A 193 0.71 -14.39 -6.44
C ALA A 193 1.47 -14.15 -5.13
N LYS A 194 1.92 -15.22 -4.46
CA LYS A 194 2.76 -15.11 -3.26
C LYS A 194 4.13 -14.48 -3.58
N ALA A 195 4.77 -14.89 -4.66
CA ALA A 195 6.09 -14.40 -5.06
C ALA A 195 6.10 -12.94 -5.54
N LEU A 196 4.97 -12.42 -6.05
CA LEU A 196 4.85 -11.01 -6.45
C LEU A 196 4.84 -10.05 -5.25
N SER A 197 4.41 -10.48 -4.06
CA SER A 197 4.25 -9.59 -2.90
C SER A 197 5.57 -8.95 -2.44
N PRO A 198 6.66 -9.70 -2.19
CA PRO A 198 7.94 -9.07 -1.84
C PRO A 198 8.47 -8.13 -2.93
N LEU A 199 8.30 -8.48 -4.22
CA LEU A 199 8.71 -7.64 -5.34
C LEU A 199 7.93 -6.32 -5.37
N ALA A 200 6.64 -6.35 -5.05
CA ALA A 200 5.80 -5.16 -4.97
C ALA A 200 6.28 -4.26 -3.83
N LEU A 201 6.53 -4.85 -2.66
CA LEU A 201 7.03 -4.13 -1.50
C LEU A 201 8.42 -3.52 -1.74
N MET A 202 9.28 -4.21 -2.50
CA MET A 202 10.56 -3.66 -2.93
C MET A 202 10.44 -2.52 -3.90
N GLY A 203 9.48 -2.54 -4.84
CA GLY A 203 9.19 -1.46 -5.77
C GLY A 203 10.41 -0.89 -6.51
N THR A 204 11.37 -1.74 -6.89
CA THR A 204 12.51 -1.32 -7.72
C THR A 204 12.09 -1.34 -9.20
N PRO A 205 12.80 -0.65 -10.10
CA PRO A 205 12.49 -0.72 -11.52
C PRO A 205 12.48 -2.15 -12.08
N ARG A 206 13.41 -3.02 -11.65
CA ARG A 206 13.46 -4.42 -12.09
C ARG A 206 12.30 -5.23 -11.52
N SER A 207 12.00 -5.08 -10.23
CA SER A 207 10.90 -5.81 -9.59
C SER A 207 9.55 -5.44 -10.20
N LEU A 208 9.30 -4.14 -10.41
CA LEU A 208 8.07 -3.63 -11.02
C LEU A 208 7.92 -4.09 -12.46
N LYS A 209 9.00 -4.08 -13.25
CA LYS A 209 8.99 -4.60 -14.62
C LYS A 209 8.61 -6.08 -14.65
N VAL A 210 9.23 -6.90 -13.79
CA VAL A 210 8.93 -8.34 -13.70
C VAL A 210 7.47 -8.59 -13.27
N ILE A 211 6.94 -7.81 -12.33
CA ILE A 211 5.52 -7.88 -11.96
C ILE A 211 4.65 -7.56 -13.18
N ALA A 212 4.93 -6.45 -13.87
CA ALA A 212 4.14 -5.98 -15.00
C ALA A 212 4.17 -6.93 -16.20
N GLU A 213 5.28 -7.65 -16.44
CA GLU A 213 5.38 -8.71 -17.44
C GLU A 213 4.37 -9.85 -17.19
N ARG A 214 3.95 -10.06 -15.93
CA ARG A 214 2.93 -11.06 -15.56
C ARG A 214 1.50 -10.62 -15.82
N LEU A 215 1.26 -9.40 -16.30
CA LEU A 215 -0.09 -8.91 -16.60
C LEU A 215 -0.78 -9.72 -17.71
N ARG A 216 -0.02 -10.42 -18.57
CA ARG A 216 -0.55 -11.38 -19.55
C ARG A 216 -0.52 -12.84 -19.08
N SER A 217 -0.31 -13.09 -17.78
CA SER A 217 -0.33 -14.46 -17.25
C SER A 217 -1.69 -15.13 -17.46
N PRO A 218 -1.74 -16.35 -18.03
CA PRO A 218 -2.97 -17.12 -18.16
C PRO A 218 -3.36 -17.84 -16.85
N LEU A 219 -2.52 -17.77 -15.81
CA LEU A 219 -2.71 -18.52 -14.58
C LEU A 219 -3.93 -18.03 -13.79
N THR A 220 -4.56 -18.98 -13.09
CA THR A 220 -5.68 -18.76 -12.19
C THR A 220 -5.35 -19.28 -10.80
N ILE A 221 -6.10 -18.82 -9.80
CA ILE A 221 -6.02 -19.23 -8.40
C ILE A 221 -7.36 -19.79 -7.99
N GLU A 222 -7.37 -20.94 -7.32
CA GLU A 222 -8.58 -21.48 -6.71
C GLU A 222 -8.90 -20.72 -5.41
N ILE A 223 -10.12 -20.16 -5.31
CA ILE A 223 -10.63 -19.48 -4.12
C ILE A 223 -11.55 -20.44 -3.37
N SER A 224 -11.11 -20.91 -2.22
CA SER A 224 -11.95 -21.69 -1.31
C SER A 224 -12.88 -20.77 -0.50
N GLY A 225 -14.19 -21.08 -0.44
CA GLY A 225 -14.96 -20.78 0.78
C GLY A 225 -16.16 -19.82 0.75
N HIS A 226 -16.87 -19.57 -0.37
CA HIS A 226 -18.10 -18.73 -0.29
C HIS A 226 -19.34 -19.30 -1.01
N MET A 227 -19.19 -20.32 -1.87
CA MET A 227 -20.29 -20.95 -2.61
C MET A 227 -20.01 -22.45 -2.75
N PRO A 228 -21.04 -23.31 -2.86
CA PRO A 228 -20.84 -24.69 -3.31
C PRO A 228 -20.20 -24.69 -4.71
N GLY A 229 -19.07 -25.38 -4.89
CA GLY A 229 -18.37 -25.48 -6.16
C GLY A 229 -16.93 -24.92 -6.13
N LYS A 230 -16.29 -24.86 -7.30
CA LYS A 230 -14.95 -24.29 -7.47
C LYS A 230 -15.05 -22.85 -7.94
N SER A 231 -14.46 -21.93 -7.20
CA SER A 231 -14.29 -20.54 -7.61
C SER A 231 -12.85 -20.29 -8.03
N GLU A 232 -12.66 -19.64 -9.17
CA GLU A 232 -11.34 -19.30 -9.69
C GLU A 232 -11.21 -17.78 -9.85
N LYS A 233 -10.02 -17.23 -9.58
CA LYS A 233 -9.66 -15.83 -9.84
C LYS A 233 -8.45 -15.75 -10.77
N SER A 234 -8.42 -14.76 -11.66
CA SER A 234 -7.25 -14.48 -12.50
C SER A 234 -6.08 -13.95 -11.68
N VAL A 235 -4.88 -14.50 -11.88
CA VAL A 235 -3.64 -13.97 -11.27
C VAL A 235 -3.34 -12.55 -11.72
N ARG A 236 -3.86 -12.12 -12.88
CA ARG A 236 -3.70 -10.74 -13.37
C ARG A 236 -4.22 -9.71 -12.39
N LEU A 237 -5.26 -10.04 -11.60
CA LEU A 237 -5.75 -9.14 -10.56
C LEU A 237 -4.73 -8.98 -9.41
N ASN A 238 -3.98 -10.02 -9.07
CA ASN A 238 -2.87 -9.93 -8.10
C ASN A 238 -1.68 -9.14 -8.64
N VAL A 239 -1.43 -9.22 -9.96
CA VAL A 239 -0.42 -8.38 -10.62
C VAL A 239 -0.81 -6.90 -10.52
N LEU A 240 -2.08 -6.58 -10.77
CA LEU A 240 -2.63 -5.24 -10.62
C LEU A 240 -2.51 -4.74 -9.17
N ASP A 241 -2.92 -5.54 -8.19
CA ASP A 241 -2.75 -5.23 -6.75
C ASP A 241 -1.28 -4.95 -6.38
N ALA A 242 -0.35 -5.76 -6.90
CA ALA A 242 1.08 -5.61 -6.67
C ALA A 242 1.65 -4.31 -7.26
N LEU A 243 1.24 -3.93 -8.47
CA LEU A 243 1.62 -2.65 -9.08
C LEU A 243 0.98 -1.48 -8.34
N LEU A 244 -0.28 -1.62 -7.94
CA LEU A 244 -1.04 -0.59 -7.25
C LEU A 244 -0.36 -0.15 -5.95
N TYR A 245 0.32 -1.07 -5.25
CA TYR A 245 1.12 -0.72 -4.08
C TYR A 245 2.11 0.41 -4.34
N ASN A 246 2.70 0.51 -5.54
CA ASN A 246 3.67 1.56 -5.89
C ASN A 246 3.04 2.75 -6.63
N PHE A 247 1.87 2.53 -7.23
CA PHE A 247 1.17 3.48 -8.08
C PHE A 247 -0.29 3.69 -7.64
N PRO A 248 -0.54 4.07 -6.37
CA PRO A 248 -1.91 4.23 -5.84
C PRO A 248 -2.70 5.35 -6.54
N ASP A 249 -2.01 6.24 -7.24
CA ASP A 249 -2.60 7.33 -8.03
C ASP A 249 -3.04 6.92 -9.44
N GLN A 250 -2.98 5.63 -9.79
CA GLN A 250 -3.28 5.13 -11.13
C GLN A 250 -4.60 4.32 -11.16
N PRO A 251 -5.76 4.94 -11.46
CA PRO A 251 -7.06 4.27 -11.51
C PRO A 251 -7.12 3.02 -12.40
N VAL A 252 -6.30 2.98 -13.46
CA VAL A 252 -6.21 1.84 -14.39
C VAL A 252 -5.66 0.56 -13.75
N LEU A 253 -5.00 0.67 -12.60
CA LEU A 253 -4.44 -0.47 -11.88
C LEU A 253 -5.39 -1.06 -10.83
N TYR A 254 -6.55 -0.45 -10.56
CA TYR A 254 -7.48 -0.95 -9.56
C TYR A 254 -8.25 -2.18 -10.08
N PRO A 255 -8.16 -3.36 -9.42
CA PRO A 255 -8.88 -4.57 -9.89
C PRO A 255 -10.39 -4.41 -10.00
N ASN A 256 -10.98 -3.52 -9.19
CA ASN A 256 -12.42 -3.22 -9.23
C ASN A 256 -12.82 -2.42 -10.48
N ASN A 257 -11.88 -1.70 -11.10
CA ASN A 257 -12.12 -0.93 -12.32
C ASN A 257 -11.99 -1.78 -13.59
N ILE A 258 -11.43 -2.97 -13.49
CA ILE A 258 -11.31 -3.91 -14.61
C ILE A 258 -12.67 -4.59 -14.83
N ASN A 259 -13.33 -4.36 -15.96
CA ASN A 259 -14.64 -4.93 -16.26
C ASN A 259 -14.74 -5.49 -17.69
N ARG A 260 -13.76 -5.19 -18.55
CA ARG A 260 -13.66 -5.65 -19.94
C ARG A 260 -12.20 -5.70 -20.39
N ASP A 261 -11.95 -6.20 -21.60
CA ASP A 261 -10.60 -6.31 -22.17
C ASP A 261 -9.90 -4.96 -22.32
N GLU A 262 -10.66 -3.90 -22.63
CA GLU A 262 -10.12 -2.54 -22.78
C GLU A 262 -9.45 -2.03 -21.51
N ASP A 263 -9.92 -2.45 -20.34
CA ASP A 263 -9.37 -2.02 -19.05
C ASP A 263 -8.03 -2.71 -18.78
N TYR A 264 -7.90 -4.00 -19.13
CA TYR A 264 -6.60 -4.68 -19.12
C TYR A 264 -5.63 -4.05 -20.12
N ARG A 265 -6.10 -3.68 -21.33
CA ARG A 265 -5.27 -2.98 -22.31
C ARG A 265 -4.82 -1.60 -21.80
N ALA A 266 -5.65 -0.92 -21.00
CA ALA A 266 -5.25 0.34 -20.36
C ALA A 266 -4.12 0.13 -19.33
N ALA A 267 -4.21 -0.92 -18.51
CA ALA A 267 -3.15 -1.29 -17.58
C ALA A 267 -1.86 -1.74 -18.30
N GLU A 268 -1.97 -2.50 -19.40
CA GLU A 268 -0.82 -2.89 -20.24
C GLU A 268 -0.12 -1.68 -20.87
N ARG A 269 -0.88 -0.70 -21.37
CA ARG A 269 -0.32 0.56 -21.89
C ARG A 269 0.44 1.30 -20.80
N PHE A 270 -0.17 1.47 -19.62
CA PHE A 270 0.52 2.05 -18.48
C PHE A 270 1.86 1.34 -18.17
N CYS A 271 1.86 0.00 -18.14
CA CYS A 271 3.07 -0.79 -17.91
C CYS A 271 4.12 -0.63 -19.01
N THR A 272 3.68 -0.52 -20.27
CA THR A 272 4.57 -0.29 -21.42
C THR A 272 5.23 1.08 -21.31
N ASP A 273 4.42 2.12 -21.09
CA ASP A 273 4.86 3.51 -21.08
C ASP A 273 5.70 3.85 -19.85
N THR A 274 5.36 3.28 -18.69
CA THR A 274 5.98 3.63 -17.40
C THR A 274 7.13 2.70 -17.03
N LEU A 275 7.02 1.40 -17.35
CA LEU A 275 7.96 0.36 -16.90
C LEU A 275 8.76 -0.26 -18.05
N GLY A 276 8.49 0.13 -19.30
CA GLY A 276 9.21 -0.37 -20.47
C GLY A 276 9.00 -1.86 -20.72
N VAL A 277 7.82 -2.38 -20.37
CA VAL A 277 7.44 -3.77 -20.65
C VAL A 277 7.11 -3.93 -22.13
N VAL A 278 7.56 -5.04 -22.72
CA VAL A 278 7.21 -5.41 -24.10
C VAL A 278 6.54 -6.77 -24.06
N TYR A 279 5.24 -6.78 -24.36
CA TYR A 279 4.46 -8.02 -24.40
C TYR A 279 4.50 -8.65 -25.80
N LYS A 280 5.06 -9.86 -25.90
CA LYS A 280 5.21 -10.58 -27.17
C LYS A 280 3.99 -11.44 -27.52
N ASP A 281 3.39 -12.08 -26.52
CA ASP A 281 2.29 -13.01 -26.69
C ASP A 281 0.95 -12.28 -26.76
N PRO A 282 -0.06 -12.76 -27.50
CA PRO A 282 -1.38 -12.13 -27.49
C PRO A 282 -1.99 -12.10 -26.07
N PRO A 283 -2.83 -11.10 -25.75
CA PRO A 283 -3.48 -11.04 -24.45
C PRO A 283 -4.39 -12.27 -24.24
N PRO A 284 -4.40 -12.88 -23.04
CA PRO A 284 -5.35 -13.95 -22.74
C PRO A 284 -6.79 -13.42 -22.76
N PRO A 285 -7.80 -14.28 -22.99
CA PRO A 285 -9.20 -13.86 -22.96
C PRO A 285 -9.59 -13.15 -21.67
N PHE A 286 -10.60 -12.27 -21.74
CA PHE A 286 -11.11 -11.61 -20.55
C PHE A 286 -11.49 -12.62 -19.45
N PHE A 287 -10.87 -12.46 -18.29
CA PHE A 287 -11.15 -13.27 -17.12
C PHE A 287 -10.86 -12.47 -15.84
N LYS A 288 -11.81 -12.48 -14.90
CA LYS A 288 -11.64 -11.99 -13.52
C LYS A 288 -11.92 -13.09 -12.52
N PHE A 289 -13.14 -13.63 -12.58
CA PHE A 289 -13.66 -14.67 -11.71
C PHE A 289 -14.53 -15.65 -12.50
N ARG A 290 -14.54 -16.92 -12.10
CA ARG A 290 -15.50 -17.93 -12.56
C ARG A 290 -15.94 -18.76 -11.37
N ASN A 291 -17.24 -19.01 -11.30
CA ASN A 291 -17.82 -19.96 -10.36
C ASN A 291 -18.31 -21.16 -11.17
N SER A 292 -17.79 -22.34 -10.85
CA SER A 292 -18.28 -23.59 -11.42
C SER A 292 -19.25 -24.21 -10.43
N PRO A 293 -20.51 -24.50 -10.81
CA PRO A 293 -21.44 -25.19 -9.93
C PRO A 293 -20.88 -26.56 -9.53
N PRO A 294 -21.27 -27.10 -8.35
CA PRO A 294 -20.83 -28.42 -7.93
C PRO A 294 -21.30 -29.45 -8.97
N GLN A 295 -20.45 -30.43 -9.30
CA GLN A 295 -20.88 -31.51 -10.18
C GLN A 295 -22.06 -32.25 -9.54
N PRO A 296 -23.13 -32.56 -10.29
CA PRO A 296 -24.23 -33.36 -9.76
C PRO A 296 -23.68 -34.69 -9.26
N MET A 297 -24.01 -35.07 -8.02
CA MET A 297 -23.67 -36.39 -7.51
C MET A 297 -24.28 -37.43 -8.44
N ARG A 298 -23.44 -38.29 -9.04
CA ARG A 298 -23.92 -39.47 -9.76
C ARG A 298 -24.65 -40.34 -8.73
N GLN A 299 -25.97 -40.44 -8.87
CA GLN A 299 -26.81 -41.38 -8.11
C GLN A 299 -26.52 -42.82 -8.56
#